data_AF-M3FPD5-F1
#
_entry.id   AF-M3FPD5-F1
#
_cell.length_a   1.000
_cell.length_b   1.000
_cell.length_c   1.000
_cell.angle_alpha   90.00
_cell.angle_beta   90.00
_cell.angle_gamma   90.00
#
_symmetry.space_group_name_H-M   'P 1'
#
loop_
_entity.id
_entity.type
_entity.pdbx_description
1 polymer ?
#
loop_
_entity_poly.entity_id
_entity_poly.type
_entity_poly.pdbx_seq_one_letter_code
_entity_poly.pdbx_strand_id
1 'polypeptide(L)'
;MITPKVLQDKINQELSKVWTGLYGKIDSYDKSSLTAKVKPLLKVPTEEEFQELPILVKLPVNVFHSGGVLIVPDYKRNDLVYLAPSPYPIRDSIRGQFGKTQNDLSQTEAPSFSLENCSVIGGVPNHPFQLPPTVQKDGLVICDTLGNSYILISSSAIELKSGMTGLEKTVLGETLKGILTEILDALSALTVTCTAPSTLSSTPTNASVFATIKAKLNTILSQKVKNN
;
A
#
# COMPACT_ATOMS: atom_id res chain seq x y z
N MET A 1 -9.20 25.17 51.83
CA MET A 1 -10.12 24.26 51.11
C MET A 1 -9.77 24.30 49.63
N ILE A 2 -9.42 23.18 49.01
CA ILE A 2 -9.29 23.12 47.55
C ILE A 2 -10.70 23.10 46.98
N THR A 3 -11.04 24.06 46.13
CA THR A 3 -12.35 24.09 45.47
C THR A 3 -12.39 23.07 44.33
N PRO A 4 -13.56 22.53 43.97
CA PRO A 4 -13.69 21.63 42.82
C PRO A 4 -13.11 22.21 41.52
N LYS A 5 -13.20 23.53 41.35
CA LYS A 5 -12.63 24.25 40.20
C LYS A 5 -11.10 24.16 40.14
N VAL A 6 -10.42 24.44 41.26
CA VAL A 6 -8.95 24.35 41.33
C VAL A 6 -8.46 22.92 41.09
N LEU A 7 -9.23 21.92 41.53
CA LEU A 7 -8.92 20.52 41.26
C LEU A 7 -9.07 20.19 39.77
N GLN A 8 -10.16 20.63 39.14
CA GLN A 8 -10.42 20.43 37.71
C GLN A 8 -9.34 21.09 36.84
N ASP A 9 -8.95 22.31 37.16
CA ASP A 9 -7.94 23.06 36.41
C ASP A 9 -6.58 22.34 36.45
N LYS A 10 -6.19 21.79 37.62
CA LYS A 10 -4.99 20.97 37.75
C LYS A 10 -5.05 19.67 36.94
N ILE A 11 -6.20 18.98 36.96
CA ILE A 11 -6.39 17.76 36.16
C ILE A 11 -6.25 18.08 34.67
N ASN A 12 -6.89 19.15 34.20
CA ASN A 12 -6.81 19.57 32.80
C ASN A 12 -5.37 19.95 32.40
N GLN A 13 -4.62 20.59 33.30
CA GLN A 13 -3.22 20.94 33.07
C GLN A 13 -2.30 19.72 32.96
N GLU A 14 -2.56 18.65 33.71
CA GLU A 14 -1.79 17.41 33.56
C GLU A 14 -2.22 16.63 32.30
N LEU A 15 -3.52 16.59 32.01
CA LEU A 15 -4.03 15.94 30.81
C LEU A 15 -3.58 16.61 29.51
N SER A 16 -3.33 17.93 29.51
CA SER A 16 -2.83 18.64 28.32
C SER A 16 -1.40 18.25 27.94
N LYS A 17 -0.65 17.60 28.85
CA LYS A 17 0.69 17.06 28.59
C LYS A 17 0.66 15.65 28.00
N VAL A 18 -0.52 15.02 27.94
CA VAL A 18 -0.68 13.65 27.43
C VAL A 18 -0.86 13.70 25.91
N TRP A 19 0.14 13.22 25.18
CA TRP A 19 0.03 13.07 23.73
C TRP A 19 -0.79 11.83 23.38
N THR A 20 -1.95 12.04 22.78
CA THR A 20 -2.84 10.96 22.31
C THR A 20 -2.68 10.66 20.82
N GLY A 21 -2.10 11.60 20.06
CA GLY A 21 -1.88 11.49 18.63
C GLY A 21 -1.41 12.81 18.03
N LEU A 22 -0.52 12.75 17.06
CA LEU A 22 0.02 13.94 16.40
C LEU A 22 0.06 13.73 14.88
N TYR A 23 -0.17 14.79 14.11
CA TYR A 23 0.15 14.80 12.70
C TYR A 23 1.51 15.42 12.49
N GLY A 24 2.26 14.91 11.52
CA GLY A 24 3.59 15.41 11.20
C GLY A 24 3.90 15.28 9.71
N LYS A 25 4.96 15.97 9.26
CA LYS A 25 5.52 15.79 7.92
C LYS A 25 6.85 15.06 8.00
N ILE A 26 7.05 14.11 7.10
CA ILE A 26 8.34 13.44 6.92
C ILE A 26 9.37 14.48 6.47
N ASP A 27 10.46 14.62 7.23
CA ASP A 27 11.64 15.37 6.79
C ASP A 27 12.60 14.46 6.01
N SER A 28 12.84 13.25 6.53
CA SER A 28 13.62 12.21 5.86
C SER A 28 13.18 10.81 6.30
N TYR A 29 13.24 9.82 5.41
CA TYR A 29 12.94 8.42 5.70
C TYR A 29 14.11 7.52 5.28
N ASP A 30 14.60 6.69 6.20
CA ASP A 30 15.57 5.64 5.93
C ASP A 30 14.84 4.29 5.86
N LYS A 31 14.68 3.81 4.63
CA LYS A 31 14.01 2.55 4.33
C LYS A 31 14.76 1.32 4.83
N SER A 32 16.08 1.40 4.99
CA SER A 32 16.90 0.27 5.44
C SER A 32 16.74 0.01 6.93
N SER A 33 16.69 1.09 7.73
CA SER A 33 16.48 1.01 9.18
C SER A 33 15.01 1.12 9.60
N LEU A 34 14.10 1.41 8.66
CA LEU A 34 12.68 1.71 8.91
C LEU A 34 12.52 2.83 9.95
N THR A 35 13.31 3.90 9.80
CA THR A 35 13.24 5.07 10.69
C THR A 35 13.01 6.37 9.92
N ALA A 36 12.35 7.32 10.56
CA ALA A 36 12.06 8.61 9.99
C ALA A 36 12.47 9.78 10.90
N LYS A 37 12.72 10.92 10.27
CA LYS A 37 12.68 12.23 10.90
C LYS A 37 11.33 12.87 10.56
N VAL A 38 10.63 13.38 11.56
CA VAL A 38 9.28 13.95 11.39
C VAL A 38 9.21 15.29 12.07
N LYS A 39 8.69 16.30 11.36
CA LYS A 39 8.32 17.59 11.93
C LYS A 39 6.84 17.54 12.35
N PRO A 40 6.50 17.55 13.64
CA PRO A 40 5.11 17.61 14.08
C PRO A 40 4.46 18.93 13.64
N LEU A 41 3.17 18.87 13.29
CA LEU A 41 2.35 20.00 12.86
C LEU A 41 1.47 20.53 14.00
N LEU A 42 2.06 20.68 15.19
CA LEU A 42 1.39 21.22 16.35
C LEU A 42 2.23 22.35 16.95
N LYS A 43 1.54 23.42 17.36
CA LYS A 43 2.11 24.46 18.20
C LYS A 43 1.60 24.30 19.63
N VAL A 44 2.49 24.39 20.59
CA VAL A 44 2.19 24.26 22.02
C VAL A 44 2.27 25.63 22.69
N PRO A 45 1.36 25.95 23.62
CA PRO A 45 1.46 27.20 24.37
C PRO A 45 2.65 27.14 25.33
N THR A 46 3.37 28.24 25.41
CA THR A 46 4.38 28.56 26.44
C THR A 46 3.85 29.72 27.29
N GLU A 47 4.62 30.17 28.29
CA GLU A 47 4.20 31.30 29.14
C GLU A 47 4.00 32.61 28.34
N GLU A 48 4.69 32.76 27.20
CA GLU A 48 4.70 34.00 26.42
C GLU A 48 4.15 33.84 24.99
N GLU A 49 4.31 32.66 24.36
CA GLU A 49 3.94 32.45 22.95
C GLU A 49 3.57 31.00 22.58
N PHE A 50 3.15 30.78 21.33
CA PHE A 50 2.98 29.43 20.77
C PHE A 50 4.26 28.97 20.07
N GLN A 51 4.88 27.90 20.57
CA GLN A 51 6.10 27.34 20.01
C GLN A 51 5.82 26.11 19.16
N GLU A 52 6.53 25.97 18.04
CA GLU A 52 6.52 24.74 17.26
C GLU A 52 7.31 23.61 17.94
N LEU A 53 6.83 22.38 17.80
CA LEU A 53 7.58 21.22 18.25
C LEU A 53 8.86 21.00 17.40
N PRO A 54 9.94 20.49 18.01
CA PRO A 54 11.18 20.18 17.31
C PRO A 54 10.99 19.02 16.31
N ILE A 55 11.94 18.85 15.40
CA ILE A 55 11.99 17.67 14.55
C ILE A 55 12.31 16.46 15.43
N LEU A 56 11.44 15.47 15.39
CA LEU A 56 11.64 14.18 16.03
C LEU A 56 12.52 13.32 15.14
N VAL A 57 13.50 12.63 15.73
CA VAL A 57 14.53 11.87 14.98
C VAL A 57 14.50 10.39 15.33
N LYS A 58 14.88 9.55 14.36
CA LYS A 58 14.96 8.09 14.52
C LYS A 58 13.64 7.46 14.99
N LEU A 59 12.51 8.04 14.61
CA LEU A 59 11.22 7.47 14.93
C LEU A 59 11.04 6.16 14.15
N PRO A 60 10.70 5.04 14.79
CA PRO A 60 10.37 3.81 14.09
C PRO A 60 9.14 4.01 13.21
N VAL A 61 9.20 3.43 12.02
CA VAL A 61 8.11 3.39 11.05
C VAL A 61 7.42 2.04 11.13
N ASN A 62 6.11 2.06 11.34
CA ASN A 62 5.29 0.86 11.33
C ASN A 62 5.26 0.25 9.93
N VAL A 63 5.44 -1.07 9.87
CA VAL A 63 5.29 -1.88 8.67
C VAL A 63 4.20 -2.89 8.97
N PHE A 64 3.15 -2.92 8.14
CA PHE A 64 2.11 -3.91 8.30
C PHE A 64 2.71 -5.30 8.01
N HIS A 65 2.67 -6.18 9.01
CA HIS A 65 3.22 -7.53 8.97
C HIS A 65 2.13 -8.53 9.32
N SER A 66 1.90 -9.51 8.45
CA SER A 66 0.89 -10.56 8.66
C SER A 66 1.33 -11.86 7.99
N GLY A 67 1.63 -12.89 8.78
CA GLY A 67 2.44 -14.01 8.31
C GLY A 67 3.77 -13.49 7.72
N GLY A 68 4.52 -14.27 6.94
CA GLY A 68 5.78 -13.80 6.34
C GLY A 68 5.65 -12.69 5.27
N VAL A 69 4.61 -11.85 5.31
CA VAL A 69 4.29 -10.81 4.31
C VAL A 69 4.34 -9.43 4.97
N LEU A 70 4.85 -8.45 4.22
CA LEU A 70 5.02 -7.06 4.64
C LEU A 70 4.37 -6.09 3.65
N ILE A 71 3.72 -5.03 4.14
CA ILE A 71 3.41 -3.82 3.36
C ILE A 71 4.34 -2.71 3.85
N VAL A 72 5.39 -2.45 3.08
CA VAL A 72 6.45 -1.50 3.43
C VAL A 72 6.14 -0.13 2.83
N PRO A 73 5.99 0.94 3.63
CA PRO A 73 5.75 2.27 3.11
C PRO A 73 7.01 2.82 2.40
N ASP A 74 6.78 3.71 1.43
CA ASP A 74 7.83 4.39 0.66
C ASP A 74 7.77 5.91 0.83
N TYR A 75 7.79 6.36 2.09
CA TYR A 75 7.62 7.78 2.43
C TYR A 75 8.65 8.68 1.75
N LYS A 76 8.20 9.85 1.32
CA LYS A 76 8.99 10.95 0.77
C LYS A 76 8.92 12.17 1.69
N ARG A 77 9.87 13.08 1.49
CA ARG A 77 9.87 14.37 2.18
C ARG A 77 8.53 15.09 1.94
N ASN A 78 7.99 15.67 3.00
CA ASN A 78 6.68 16.33 3.07
C ASN A 78 5.45 15.43 3.05
N ASP A 79 5.60 14.11 3.02
CA ASP A 79 4.46 13.21 3.25
C ASP A 79 3.86 13.46 4.63
N LEU A 80 2.54 13.60 4.68
CA LEU A 80 1.80 13.75 5.93
C LEU A 80 1.63 12.37 6.56
N VAL A 81 1.92 12.29 7.86
CA VAL A 81 1.87 11.05 8.62
C VAL A 81 1.20 11.26 9.96
N TYR A 82 0.62 10.19 10.49
CA TYR A 82 0.14 10.14 11.86
C TYR A 82 1.19 9.47 12.75
N LEU A 83 1.42 10.12 13.88
CA LEU A 83 2.35 9.75 14.92
C LEU A 83 1.56 9.18 16.10
N ALA A 84 1.94 7.99 16.55
CA ALA A 84 1.40 7.33 17.73
C ALA A 84 2.40 7.45 18.90
N PRO A 85 2.15 8.35 19.86
CA PRO A 85 2.94 8.46 21.08
C PRO A 85 2.66 7.29 22.02
N SER A 86 3.64 6.96 22.86
CA SER A 86 3.55 5.96 23.90
C SER A 86 3.93 6.58 25.25
N PRO A 87 3.19 6.26 26.33
CA PRO A 87 3.56 6.68 27.68
C PRO A 87 4.93 6.14 28.13
N TYR A 88 5.38 5.02 27.56
CA TYR A 88 6.59 4.31 27.94
C TYR A 88 7.57 4.17 26.76
N PRO A 89 8.87 3.98 27.03
CA PRO A 89 9.86 3.67 26.01
C PRO A 89 9.47 2.50 25.11
N ILE A 90 9.50 2.72 23.80
CA ILE A 90 9.04 1.72 22.81
C ILE A 90 10.16 0.89 22.19
N ARG A 91 11.43 1.27 22.43
CA ARG A 91 12.59 0.78 21.66
C ARG A 91 12.79 -0.74 21.70
N ASP A 92 12.50 -1.33 22.85
CA ASP A 92 12.59 -2.79 23.06
C ASP A 92 11.27 -3.46 22.67
N SER A 93 10.13 -2.86 23.01
CA SER A 93 8.79 -3.37 22.71
C SER A 93 8.57 -3.59 21.21
N ILE A 94 9.03 -2.66 20.37
CA ILE A 94 8.94 -2.81 18.89
C ILE A 94 9.82 -3.94 18.34
N ARG A 95 10.76 -4.45 19.14
CA ARG A 95 11.60 -5.61 18.81
C ARG A 95 11.04 -6.91 19.39
N GLY A 96 9.84 -6.87 19.97
CA GLY A 96 9.26 -8.00 20.71
C GLY A 96 10.03 -8.32 21.98
N GLN A 97 10.84 -7.38 22.49
CA GLN A 97 11.61 -7.54 23.71
C GLN A 97 10.84 -6.90 24.86
N PHE A 98 10.81 -7.59 26.00
CA PHE A 98 10.45 -6.94 27.25
C PHE A 98 11.55 -5.93 27.57
N GLY A 99 11.20 -4.64 27.47
CA GLY A 99 12.09 -3.60 27.91
C GLY A 99 12.30 -3.68 29.42
N LYS A 100 13.43 -3.15 29.89
CA LYS A 100 13.58 -2.76 31.30
C LYS A 100 12.77 -1.50 31.54
N THR A 101 11.44 -1.57 31.41
CA THR A 101 10.54 -0.47 31.76
C THR A 101 10.36 -0.36 33.27
N GLN A 102 10.88 -1.32 34.02
CA GLN A 102 10.94 -1.31 35.48
C GLN A 102 12.29 -1.86 35.91
N ASN A 103 13.07 -1.03 36.60
CA ASN A 103 14.31 -1.45 37.24
C ASN A 103 14.07 -2.11 38.61
N ASP A 104 12.84 -2.04 39.14
CA ASP A 104 12.44 -2.51 40.45
C ASP A 104 10.98 -3.02 40.44
N LEU A 105 10.72 -4.19 41.05
CA LEU A 105 9.39 -4.80 41.19
C LEU A 105 8.47 -4.00 42.15
N SER A 106 9.03 -3.12 42.96
CA SER A 106 8.30 -2.27 43.91
C SER A 106 7.92 -0.89 43.35
N GLN A 107 8.40 -0.52 42.15
CA GLN A 107 8.16 0.78 41.54
C GLN A 107 7.62 0.64 40.11
N THR A 108 6.39 1.07 39.89
CA THR A 108 5.89 1.37 38.55
C THR A 108 6.52 2.69 38.12
N GLU A 109 7.46 2.68 37.16
CA GLU A 109 7.94 3.92 36.54
C GLU A 109 6.74 4.72 36.02
N ALA A 110 6.68 6.01 36.35
CA ALA A 110 5.58 6.85 35.94
C ALA A 110 5.59 7.05 34.41
N PRO A 111 4.42 7.07 33.74
CA PRO A 111 4.32 7.45 32.34
C PRO A 111 5.03 8.78 32.05
N SER A 112 5.91 8.78 31.05
CA SER A 112 6.71 9.96 30.68
C SER A 112 6.04 10.81 29.61
N PHE A 113 5.18 10.22 28.77
CA PHE A 113 4.55 10.85 27.60
C PHE A 113 5.55 11.68 26.77
N SER A 114 6.79 11.22 26.66
CA SER A 114 7.82 11.93 25.87
C SER A 114 7.60 11.73 24.37
N LEU A 115 7.85 12.77 23.57
CA LEU A 115 7.74 12.71 22.11
C LEU A 115 8.79 11.79 21.47
N GLU A 116 9.83 11.41 22.20
CA GLU A 116 10.81 10.40 21.75
C GLU A 116 10.23 8.98 21.72
N ASN A 117 9.17 8.74 22.50
CA ASN A 117 8.48 7.47 22.59
C ASN A 117 7.36 7.40 21.57
N CYS A 118 7.66 7.69 20.31
CA CYS A 118 6.67 7.83 19.27
C CYS A 118 7.02 6.96 18.04
N SER A 119 6.01 6.51 17.32
CA SER A 119 6.17 5.78 16.06
C SER A 119 5.32 6.40 14.96
N VAL A 120 5.80 6.30 13.72
CA VAL A 120 5.00 6.62 12.54
C VAL A 120 4.12 5.42 12.23
N ILE A 121 2.80 5.54 12.25
CA ILE A 121 1.90 4.38 12.03
C ILE A 121 1.23 4.35 10.65
N GLY A 122 1.21 5.47 9.93
CA GLY A 122 0.52 5.53 8.66
C GLY A 122 0.68 6.87 7.94
N GLY A 123 0.64 6.80 6.61
CA GLY A 123 0.53 7.98 5.75
C GLY A 123 -0.90 8.49 5.74
N VAL A 124 -1.06 9.80 5.70
CA VAL A 124 -2.35 10.47 5.63
C VAL A 124 -2.40 11.22 4.30
N PRO A 125 -3.39 10.96 3.43
CA PRO A 125 -3.54 11.72 2.21
C PRO A 125 -3.75 13.21 2.52
N ASN A 126 -3.06 14.10 1.80
CA ASN A 126 -3.19 15.54 2.02
C ASN A 126 -4.59 16.03 1.62
N HIS A 127 -5.29 16.72 2.53
CA HIS A 127 -6.63 17.23 2.26
C HIS A 127 -6.63 18.57 1.50
N PRO A 128 -7.62 18.80 0.60
CA PRO A 128 -8.69 17.86 0.22
C PRO A 128 -8.15 16.73 -0.67
N PHE A 129 -8.23 15.48 -0.19
CA PHE A 129 -7.86 14.30 -0.95
C PHE A 129 -9.11 13.71 -1.57
N GLN A 130 -9.05 13.44 -2.86
CA GLN A 130 -10.07 12.69 -3.57
C GLN A 130 -9.40 11.49 -4.21
N LEU A 131 -9.96 10.31 -3.95
CA LEU A 131 -9.51 9.10 -4.60
C LEU A 131 -9.71 9.24 -6.12
N PRO A 132 -8.72 8.94 -6.99
CA PRO A 132 -8.88 9.08 -8.43
C PRO A 132 -10.08 8.28 -8.95
N PRO A 133 -10.93 8.83 -9.85
CA PRO A 133 -12.11 8.13 -10.35
C PRO A 133 -11.83 6.76 -10.97
N THR A 134 -10.62 6.58 -11.51
CA THR A 134 -10.17 5.32 -12.13
C THR A 134 -10.12 4.15 -11.15
N VAL A 135 -10.01 4.42 -9.85
CA VAL A 135 -9.88 3.41 -8.78
C VAL A 135 -11.01 3.48 -7.74
N GLN A 136 -12.03 4.30 -7.98
CA GLN A 136 -13.28 4.30 -7.21
C GLN A 136 -14.14 3.09 -7.60
N LYS A 137 -13.67 1.89 -7.26
CA LYS A 137 -14.30 0.61 -7.58
C LYS A 137 -14.46 -0.22 -6.31
N ASP A 138 -15.47 -1.10 -6.29
CA ASP A 138 -15.70 -2.00 -5.16
C ASP A 138 -14.60 -3.06 -5.06
N GLY A 139 -14.00 -3.19 -3.89
CA GLY A 139 -12.96 -4.19 -3.58
C GLY A 139 -11.75 -3.62 -2.87
N LEU A 140 -10.70 -4.43 -2.76
CA LEU A 140 -9.41 -4.01 -2.23
C LEU A 140 -8.58 -3.40 -3.36
N VAL A 141 -8.19 -2.13 -3.20
CA VAL A 141 -7.36 -1.39 -4.16
C VAL A 141 -6.00 -1.09 -3.56
N ILE A 142 -4.94 -1.40 -4.31
CA ILE A 142 -3.58 -0.92 -4.09
C ILE A 142 -3.19 -0.11 -5.32
N CYS A 143 -2.98 1.20 -5.19
CA CYS A 143 -2.73 2.07 -6.34
C CYS A 143 -1.66 3.13 -6.07
N ASP A 144 -1.11 3.70 -7.13
CA ASP A 144 -0.40 4.98 -7.02
C ASP A 144 -1.38 6.13 -6.74
N THR A 145 -0.85 7.27 -6.30
CA THR A 145 -1.65 8.44 -5.88
C THR A 145 -2.44 9.09 -7.02
N LEU A 146 -2.07 8.84 -8.28
CA LEU A 146 -2.75 9.34 -9.48
C LEU A 146 -3.74 8.31 -10.06
N GLY A 147 -3.74 7.06 -9.56
CA GLY A 147 -4.60 5.99 -10.05
C GLY A 147 -4.25 5.52 -11.46
N ASN A 148 -2.99 5.74 -11.89
CA ASN A 148 -2.51 5.29 -13.20
C ASN A 148 -2.21 3.79 -13.19
N SER A 149 -1.63 3.32 -12.10
CA SER A 149 -1.26 1.94 -11.85
C SER A 149 -1.96 1.45 -10.58
N TYR A 150 -2.57 0.27 -10.67
CA TYR A 150 -3.27 -0.31 -9.53
C TYR A 150 -3.42 -1.83 -9.65
N ILE A 151 -3.65 -2.43 -8.48
CA ILE A 151 -4.17 -3.78 -8.29
C ILE A 151 -5.55 -3.61 -7.66
N LEU A 152 -6.58 -4.16 -8.29
CA LEU A 152 -7.92 -4.25 -7.72
C LEU A 152 -8.28 -5.73 -7.55
N ILE A 153 -8.62 -6.11 -6.33
CA ILE A 153 -9.17 -7.43 -6.01
C ILE A 153 -10.63 -7.21 -5.60
N SER A 154 -11.55 -7.66 -6.46
CA SER A 154 -12.98 -7.66 -6.17
C SER A 154 -13.48 -9.09 -5.98
N SER A 155 -14.76 -9.26 -5.63
CA SER A 155 -15.39 -10.58 -5.52
C SER A 155 -15.49 -11.32 -6.85
N SER A 156 -15.38 -10.63 -7.98
CA SER A 156 -15.62 -11.18 -9.32
C SER A 156 -14.40 -11.17 -10.23
N ALA A 157 -13.37 -10.36 -9.92
CA ALA A 157 -12.20 -10.21 -10.78
C ALA A 157 -10.96 -9.69 -10.03
N ILE A 158 -9.79 -9.91 -10.66
CA ILE A 158 -8.53 -9.25 -10.31
C ILE A 158 -8.07 -8.42 -11.51
N GLU A 159 -8.00 -7.11 -11.34
CA GLU A 159 -7.52 -6.17 -12.36
C GLU A 159 -6.12 -5.68 -12.00
N LEU A 160 -5.23 -5.68 -12.99
CA LEU A 160 -3.91 -5.08 -12.90
C LEU A 160 -3.79 -4.01 -13.97
N LYS A 161 -3.53 -2.77 -13.57
CA LYS A 161 -3.22 -1.69 -14.49
C LYS A 161 -1.82 -1.17 -14.23
N SER A 162 -1.06 -0.92 -15.29
CA SER A 162 0.24 -0.24 -15.23
C SER A 162 0.27 0.88 -16.26
N GLY A 163 0.57 2.10 -15.81
CA GLY A 163 0.72 3.28 -16.68
C GLY A 163 -0.55 3.75 -17.39
N MET A 164 -0.39 4.43 -18.53
CA MET A 164 -1.50 4.91 -19.37
C MET A 164 -1.95 3.90 -20.43
N THR A 165 -1.26 2.78 -20.55
CA THR A 165 -1.66 1.66 -21.42
C THR A 165 -3.05 1.15 -21.01
N GLY A 166 -3.84 0.71 -21.99
CA GLY A 166 -5.21 0.26 -21.79
C GLY A 166 -5.33 -0.79 -20.68
N LEU A 167 -6.51 -0.86 -20.05
CA LEU A 167 -6.81 -1.86 -19.02
C LEU A 167 -6.56 -3.27 -19.59
N GLU A 168 -5.45 -3.89 -19.20
CA GLU A 168 -5.27 -5.32 -19.42
C GLU A 168 -5.78 -6.04 -18.18
N LYS A 169 -6.83 -6.85 -18.32
CA LYS A 169 -7.17 -7.79 -17.27
C LYS A 169 -5.95 -8.69 -17.08
N THR A 170 -5.57 -9.00 -15.84
CA THR A 170 -4.45 -9.88 -15.44
C THR A 170 -4.44 -11.23 -16.15
N VAL A 171 -5.55 -11.58 -16.78
CA VAL A 171 -5.57 -12.49 -17.92
C VAL A 171 -4.76 -11.86 -19.06
N LEU A 172 -3.41 -11.92 -18.96
CA LEU A 172 -2.45 -11.84 -20.07
C LEU A 172 -2.94 -12.59 -21.33
N GLY A 173 -3.88 -13.51 -21.12
CA GLY A 173 -4.51 -14.32 -22.10
C GLY A 173 -5.44 -13.64 -23.10
N GLU A 174 -6.11 -12.50 -22.92
CA GLU A 174 -7.02 -12.02 -24.01
C GLU A 174 -6.26 -11.38 -25.19
N THR A 175 -5.34 -10.44 -24.94
CA THR A 175 -4.47 -9.88 -25.99
C THR A 175 -3.60 -10.99 -26.62
N LEU A 176 -2.98 -11.85 -25.79
CA LEU A 176 -2.16 -12.97 -26.28
C LEU A 176 -2.99 -14.00 -27.05
N LYS A 177 -4.21 -14.33 -26.61
CA LYS A 177 -5.13 -15.22 -27.35
C LYS A 177 -5.58 -14.59 -28.64
N GLY A 178 -5.83 -13.28 -28.68
CA GLY A 178 -6.11 -12.55 -29.91
C GLY A 178 -4.98 -12.78 -30.93
N ILE A 179 -3.75 -12.44 -30.54
CA ILE A 179 -2.55 -12.62 -31.38
C ILE A 179 -2.37 -14.09 -31.79
N LEU A 180 -2.49 -15.04 -30.86
CA LEU A 180 -2.34 -16.46 -31.17
C LEU A 180 -3.48 -16.99 -32.07
N THR A 181 -4.69 -16.45 -31.92
CA THR A 181 -5.82 -16.79 -32.79
C THR A 181 -5.58 -16.27 -34.21
N GLU A 182 -5.14 -15.02 -34.35
CA GLU A 182 -4.81 -14.42 -35.64
C GLU A 182 -3.67 -15.17 -36.34
N ILE A 183 -2.62 -15.55 -35.60
CA ILE A 183 -1.53 -16.37 -36.13
C ILE A 183 -2.05 -17.74 -36.61
N LEU A 184 -2.91 -18.40 -35.82
CA LEU A 184 -3.47 -19.71 -36.21
C LEU A 184 -4.39 -19.62 -37.42
N ASP A 185 -5.14 -18.53 -37.54
CA ASP A 185 -5.99 -18.27 -38.71
C ASP A 185 -5.13 -18.00 -39.96
N ALA A 186 -4.07 -17.20 -39.84
CA ALA A 186 -3.12 -16.97 -40.92
C ALA A 186 -2.41 -18.27 -41.36
N LEU A 187 -1.99 -19.10 -40.40
CA LEU A 187 -1.38 -20.41 -40.69
C LEU A 187 -2.35 -21.37 -41.37
N SER A 188 -3.63 -21.33 -41.00
CA SER A 188 -4.67 -22.17 -41.60
C SER A 188 -5.04 -21.72 -43.02
N ALA A 189 -4.82 -20.44 -43.34
CA ALA A 189 -5.09 -19.85 -44.65
C ALA A 189 -3.91 -19.95 -45.64
N LEU A 190 -2.73 -20.40 -45.19
CA LEU A 190 -1.59 -20.64 -46.09
C LEU A 190 -1.98 -21.62 -47.19
N THR A 191 -1.65 -21.30 -48.44
CA THR A 191 -1.85 -22.18 -49.59
C THR A 191 -0.54 -22.28 -50.36
N VAL A 192 -0.26 -23.46 -50.93
CA VAL A 192 0.93 -23.66 -51.78
C VAL A 192 0.49 -23.52 -53.23
N THR A 193 1.08 -22.55 -53.94
CA THR A 193 0.86 -22.37 -55.38
C THR A 193 1.56 -23.49 -56.15
N CYS A 194 0.77 -24.33 -56.80
CA CYS A 194 1.29 -25.36 -57.70
C CYS A 194 1.66 -24.73 -59.05
N THR A 195 2.92 -24.85 -59.47
CA THR A 195 3.43 -24.26 -60.73
C THR A 195 3.20 -25.14 -61.96
N ALA A 196 2.58 -26.31 -61.81
CA ALA A 196 2.29 -27.21 -62.92
C ALA A 196 0.92 -26.90 -63.58
N PRO A 197 0.76 -27.13 -64.89
CA PRO A 197 -0.53 -26.97 -65.56
C PRO A 197 -1.59 -27.88 -64.92
N SER A 198 -2.78 -27.34 -64.69
CA SER A 198 -3.96 -28.08 -64.19
C SER A 198 -3.91 -28.55 -62.73
N THR A 199 -2.88 -28.21 -61.95
CA THR A 199 -2.82 -28.58 -60.53
C THR A 199 -3.53 -27.55 -59.65
N LEU A 200 -4.51 -28.01 -58.88
CA LEU A 200 -5.23 -27.19 -57.89
C LEU A 200 -4.34 -26.93 -56.67
N SER A 201 -4.46 -25.73 -56.11
CA SER A 201 -3.88 -25.40 -54.80
C SER A 201 -4.53 -26.25 -53.70
N SER A 202 -3.74 -26.70 -52.73
CA SER A 202 -4.23 -27.43 -51.55
C SER A 202 -4.01 -26.63 -50.26
N THR A 203 -4.83 -26.93 -49.25
CA THR A 203 -4.68 -26.40 -47.90
C THR A 203 -3.54 -27.10 -47.15
N PRO A 204 -3.02 -26.52 -46.05
CA PRO A 204 -1.93 -27.10 -45.28
C PRO A 204 -2.36 -28.42 -44.63
N THR A 205 -1.49 -29.44 -44.67
CA THR A 205 -1.76 -30.78 -44.09
C THR A 205 -2.06 -30.73 -42.59
N ASN A 206 -1.56 -29.71 -41.88
CA ASN A 206 -1.71 -29.52 -40.45
C ASN A 206 -2.90 -28.62 -40.04
N ALA A 207 -3.80 -28.26 -40.95
CA ALA A 207 -4.94 -27.39 -40.66
C ALA A 207 -5.80 -27.87 -39.47
N SER A 208 -6.01 -29.19 -39.31
CA SER A 208 -6.75 -29.77 -38.17
C SER A 208 -6.03 -29.60 -36.82
N VAL A 209 -4.69 -29.60 -36.83
CA VAL A 209 -3.86 -29.34 -35.65
C VAL A 209 -4.00 -27.88 -35.23
N PHE A 210 -3.98 -26.94 -36.17
CA PHE A 210 -4.19 -25.53 -35.88
C PHE A 210 -5.59 -25.23 -35.34
N ALA A 211 -6.63 -25.83 -35.90
CA ALA A 211 -7.99 -25.74 -35.37
C ALA A 211 -8.08 -26.26 -33.92
N THR A 212 -7.35 -27.34 -33.61
CA THR A 212 -7.28 -27.91 -32.24
C THR A 212 -6.55 -26.98 -31.27
N ILE A 213 -5.43 -26.37 -31.69
CA ILE A 213 -4.70 -25.40 -30.86
C ILE A 213 -5.57 -24.15 -30.62
N LYS A 214 -6.32 -23.69 -31.63
CA LYS A 214 -7.26 -22.57 -31.50
C LYS A 214 -8.38 -22.88 -30.50
N ALA A 215 -8.90 -24.10 -30.51
CA ALA A 215 -9.88 -24.55 -29.51
C ALA A 215 -9.30 -24.60 -28.09
N LYS A 216 -8.03 -25.05 -27.92
CA LYS A 216 -7.34 -25.04 -26.62
C LYS A 216 -7.05 -23.63 -26.09
N LEU A 217 -6.73 -22.69 -26.97
CA LEU A 217 -6.58 -21.27 -26.60
C LEU A 217 -7.88 -20.69 -26.04
N ASN A 218 -9.03 -21.07 -26.63
CA ASN A 218 -10.33 -20.66 -26.12
C ASN A 218 -10.66 -21.24 -24.73
N THR A 219 -10.09 -22.40 -24.35
CA THR A 219 -10.34 -23.04 -23.04
C THR A 219 -9.37 -22.62 -21.94
N ILE A 220 -8.13 -22.24 -22.27
CA ILE A 220 -7.13 -21.73 -21.29
C ILE A 220 -7.65 -20.48 -20.55
N LEU A 221 -8.56 -19.73 -21.18
CA LEU A 221 -9.14 -18.50 -20.64
C LEU A 221 -10.44 -18.74 -19.85
N SER A 222 -11.22 -19.75 -20.23
CA SER A 222 -12.51 -20.02 -19.57
C SER A 222 -12.40 -20.89 -18.32
N GLN A 223 -11.27 -21.58 -18.11
CA GLN A 223 -11.14 -22.58 -17.03
C GLN A 223 -10.29 -22.14 -15.83
N LYS A 224 -9.37 -21.17 -15.96
CA LYS A 224 -8.56 -20.72 -14.81
C LYS A 224 -9.19 -19.64 -13.93
N VAL A 225 -10.37 -19.16 -14.30
CA VAL A 225 -11.24 -18.31 -13.47
C VAL A 225 -12.66 -18.86 -13.51
N LYS A 226 -12.83 -20.13 -13.15
CA LYS A 226 -14.16 -20.59 -12.73
C LYS A 226 -14.32 -20.21 -11.27
N ASN A 227 -15.06 -19.12 -11.07
CA ASN A 227 -15.65 -18.73 -9.79
C ASN A 227 -16.36 -19.95 -9.19
N ASN A 228 -15.94 -20.35 -7.99
CA ASN A 228 -16.82 -21.03 -7.04
C ASN A 228 -17.44 -19.95 -6.16
#